data_AF-A0A0Q5DXT0-F1
#
_entry.id   AF-A0A0Q5DXT0-F1
#
_cell.length_a   1.000
_cell.length_b   1.000
_cell.length_c   1.000
_cell.angle_alpha   90.00
_cell.angle_beta   90.00
_cell.angle_gamma   90.00
#
_symmetry.space_group_name_H-M   'P 1'
#
loop_
_entity.id
_entity.type
_entity.pdbx_description
1 polymer ?
#
loop_
_entity_poly.entity_id
_entity_poly.type
_entity_poly.pdbx_seq_one_letter_code
_entity_poly.pdbx_strand_id
1 'polypeptide(L)' 'MAHDDGVGHAYPLQQITVKVQGTRHSSKTDLIELLEIVLARLQQGDATGTAHDDDFGYWFELREAVNGPSFFDMPANSD' A
#
# COMPACT_ATOMS: atom_id res chain seq x y z
N MET A 1 -13.95 -25.97 30.32
CA MET A 1 -12.64 -25.39 30.68
C MET A 1 -12.11 -24.78 29.40
N ALA A 2 -12.19 -23.44 29.30
CA ALA A 2 -11.56 -22.68 28.21
C ALA A 2 -10.06 -22.52 28.52
N HIS A 3 -9.31 -22.01 27.54
CA HIS A 3 -7.86 -21.78 27.46
C HIS A 3 -7.13 -22.87 26.66
N ASP A 4 -6.46 -22.59 25.54
CA ASP A 4 -5.70 -21.38 25.21
C ASP A 4 -5.64 -21.19 23.67
N ASP A 5 -6.40 -20.22 23.13
CA ASP A 5 -6.29 -19.80 21.72
C ASP A 5 -5.07 -18.91 21.57
N GLY A 6 -3.91 -19.54 21.34
CA GLY A 6 -2.65 -18.87 21.05
C GLY A 6 -2.66 -18.16 19.69
N VAL A 7 -3.49 -17.13 19.50
CA VAL A 7 -3.29 -16.08 18.49
C VAL A 7 -2.61 -14.91 19.18
N GLY A 8 -1.46 -15.19 19.78
CA GLY A 8 -0.69 -14.24 20.58
C GLY A 8 -0.04 -13.20 19.68
N HIS A 9 -0.64 -12.00 19.64
CA HIS A 9 -0.06 -10.75 19.14
C HIS A 9 0.50 -10.83 17.72
N ALA A 10 -0.39 -10.80 16.71
CA ALA A 10 0.03 -10.27 15.42
C ALA A 10 0.54 -8.83 15.66
N TYR A 11 1.86 -8.63 15.56
CA TYR A 11 2.46 -7.31 15.58
C TYR A 11 1.72 -6.42 14.57
N PRO A 12 1.49 -5.13 14.88
CA PRO A 12 0.80 -4.26 13.95
C PRO A 12 1.51 -4.31 12.60
N LEU A 13 0.76 -4.67 11.55
CA LEU A 13 1.35 -4.80 10.23
C LEU A 13 1.63 -3.41 9.69
N GLN A 14 2.82 -3.23 9.10
CA GLN A 14 3.05 -2.11 8.21
C GLN A 14 2.39 -2.40 6.88
N GLN A 15 1.60 -1.45 6.39
CA GLN A 15 0.88 -1.58 5.13
C GLN A 15 1.04 -0.32 4.31
N ILE A 16 1.44 -0.50 3.05
CA ILE A 16 1.35 0.54 2.04
C ILE A 16 0.22 0.24 1.05
N THR A 17 -0.60 1.26 0.78
CA THR A 17 -1.60 1.22 -0.29
C THR A 17 -1.25 2.26 -1.32
N VAL A 18 -1.15 1.85 -2.58
CA VAL A 18 -0.94 2.75 -3.72
C VAL A 18 -2.09 2.56 -4.70
N LYS A 19 -2.75 3.66 -5.05
CA LYS A 19 -3.79 3.70 -6.09
C LYS A 19 -3.26 4.56 -7.23
N VAL A 20 -3.30 4.01 -8.43
CA VAL A 20 -2.85 4.67 -9.65
C VAL A 20 -4.01 4.68 -10.62
N GLN A 21 -4.25 5.84 -11.25
CA GLN A 21 -5.30 6.01 -12.23
C GLN A 21 -4.69 6.56 -13.53
N GLY A 22 -4.97 5.88 -14.62
CA GLY A 22 -4.67 6.34 -15.98
C GLY A 22 -5.94 6.69 -16.74
N THR A 23 -5.76 7.34 -17.88
CA THR A 23 -6.83 7.62 -18.84
C THR A 23 -6.87 6.53 -19.91
N ARG A 24 -7.85 6.59 -20.82
CA ARG A 24 -7.89 5.70 -22.00
C ARG A 24 -6.66 5.81 -22.91
N HIS A 25 -5.90 6.89 -22.79
CA HIS A 25 -4.71 7.18 -23.59
C HIS A 25 -3.41 6.88 -22.84
N SER A 26 -3.49 6.59 -21.54
CA SER A 26 -2.30 6.30 -20.75
C SER A 26 -1.67 4.99 -21.20
N SER A 27 -0.37 5.05 -21.41
CA SER A 27 0.46 3.88 -21.64
C SER A 27 0.80 3.18 -20.32
N LYS A 28 1.31 1.95 -20.40
CA LYS A 28 1.88 1.27 -19.23
C LYS A 28 3.04 2.08 -18.63
N THR A 29 3.82 2.76 -19.45
CA THR A 29 4.94 3.59 -19.01
C THR A 29 4.43 4.73 -18.13
N ASP A 30 3.35 5.40 -18.53
CA ASP A 30 2.77 6.52 -17.79
C ASP A 30 2.31 6.09 -16.38
N LEU A 31 1.76 4.87 -16.27
CA LEU A 31 1.37 4.29 -14.97
C LEU A 31 2.59 3.94 -14.10
N ILE A 32 3.68 3.47 -14.71
CA ILE A 32 4.93 3.19 -14.00
C ILE A 32 5.55 4.50 -13.49
N GLU A 33 5.54 5.56 -14.27
CA GLU A 33 6.03 6.88 -13.85
C GLU A 33 5.29 7.39 -12.60
N LEU A 34 3.98 7.18 -12.51
CA LEU A 34 3.21 7.50 -11.30
C LEU A 34 3.66 6.68 -10.08
N LEU A 35 4.02 5.40 -10.26
CA LEU A 35 4.59 4.57 -9.19
C LEU A 35 5.98 5.03 -8.77
N GLU A 36 6.81 5.45 -9.72
CA GLU A 36 8.14 6.01 -9.45
C GLU A 36 8.04 7.33 -8.65
N ILE A 37 7.04 8.16 -8.94
CA ILE A 37 6.76 9.37 -8.14
C ILE A 37 6.37 9.00 -6.71
N VAL A 38 5.49 8.02 -6.52
CA VAL A 38 5.10 7.53 -5.19
C VAL A 38 6.32 6.99 -4.44
N LEU A 39 7.18 6.20 -5.11
CA LEU A 39 8.43 5.70 -4.52
C LEU A 39 9.33 6.84 -4.05
N ALA A 40 9.54 7.86 -4.88
CA ALA A 40 10.37 9.00 -4.53
C ALA A 40 9.83 9.75 -3.30
N ARG A 41 8.50 9.89 -3.17
CA ARG A 41 7.87 10.53 -2.00
C ARG A 41 8.05 9.71 -0.72
N LEU A 42 7.85 8.39 -0.79
CA LEU A 42 8.10 7.50 0.35
C LEU A 42 9.57 7.56 0.79
N GLN A 43 10.52 7.59 -0.16
CA GLN A 43 11.95 7.74 0.13
C GLN A 43 12.28 9.09 0.81
N GLN A 44 11.48 10.13 0.57
CA GLN A 44 11.59 11.42 1.25
C GLN A 44 10.93 11.43 2.64
N GLY A 45 10.25 10.35 3.03
CA GLY A 45 9.60 10.21 4.33
C GLY A 45 8.12 10.58 4.35
N ASP A 46 7.51 10.88 3.19
CA ASP A 46 6.08 11.12 3.12
C ASP A 46 5.31 9.83 3.43
N ALA A 47 4.45 9.86 4.46
CA ALA A 47 3.57 8.73 4.78
C ALA A 47 2.28 8.73 3.94
N THR A 48 1.89 9.86 3.36
CA THR A 48 0.73 9.97 2.47
C THR A 48 0.99 10.95 1.36
N GLY A 49 0.28 10.82 0.25
CA GLY A 49 0.35 11.81 -0.81
C GLY A 49 -0.60 11.53 -1.95
N THR A 50 -0.95 12.58 -2.68
CA THR A 50 -1.78 12.48 -3.88
C THR A 50 -1.42 13.58 -4.86
N ALA A 51 -1.57 13.27 -6.14
CA ALA A 51 -1.66 14.24 -7.22
C ALA A 51 -2.57 13.64 -8.28
N HIS A 52 -3.55 14.40 -8.74
CA HIS A 52 -4.44 13.98 -9.80
C HIS A 52 -4.89 15.18 -10.64
N ASP A 53 -5.09 14.93 -11.93
CA ASP A 53 -5.71 15.80 -12.90
C ASP A 53 -6.87 15.05 -13.54
N ASP A 54 -8.11 15.42 -13.18
CA ASP A 54 -9.42 14.82 -13.52
C ASP A 54 -9.49 13.28 -13.55
N ASP A 55 -8.85 12.64 -14.51
CA ASP A 55 -8.84 11.19 -14.73
C ASP A 55 -7.45 10.53 -14.71
N PHE A 56 -6.38 11.26 -14.38
CA PHE A 56 -5.00 10.76 -14.29
C PHE A 56 -4.33 11.13 -12.96
N GLY A 57 -3.68 10.17 -12.29
CA GLY A 57 -2.92 10.50 -11.07
C GLY A 57 -2.68 9.35 -10.12
N TYR A 58 -2.26 9.70 -8.91
CA TYR A 58 -1.98 8.75 -7.84
C TYR A 58 -2.51 9.23 -6.48
N TRP A 59 -2.68 8.25 -5.60
CA TRP A 59 -2.85 8.44 -4.17
C TRP A 59 -2.12 7.30 -3.45
N PHE A 60 -1.47 7.61 -2.33
CA PHE A 60 -0.85 6.59 -1.48
C PHE A 60 -0.97 6.91 0.02
N GLU A 61 -0.90 5.85 0.81
CA GLU A 61 -0.85 5.89 2.27
C GLU A 61 0.00 4.73 2.80
N LEU A 62 0.95 5.06 3.66
CA LEU A 62 1.73 4.15 4.50
C LEU A 62 1.16 4.19 5.92
N ARG A 63 0.74 3.04 6.43
CA ARG A 63 0.29 2.85 7.81
C ARG A 63 1.28 1.96 8.53
N GLU A 64 1.85 2.50 9.60
CA GLU A 64 2.85 1.82 10.43
C GLU A 64 2.25 0.71 11.32
N ALA A 65 0.95 0.82 11.61
CA ALA A 65 0.26 -0.09 12.52
C ALA A 65 -1.19 -0.31 12.08
N VAL A 66 -1.42 -1.39 11.32
CA VAL A 66 -2.76 -1.82 10.93
C VAL A 66 -3.19 -3.02 11.76
N ASN A 67 -4.34 -2.88 12.42
CA ASN A 67 -5.01 -3.97 13.11
C ASN A 67 -5.94 -4.68 12.13
N GLY A 68 -5.83 -6.01 12.03
CA GLY A 68 -6.67 -6.81 11.17
C GLY A 68 -5.88 -7.90 10.45
N PRO A 69 -6.56 -8.79 9.71
CA PRO A 69 -5.87 -9.77 8.90
C PRO A 69 -5.01 -9.05 7.85
N SER A 70 -3.84 -9.61 7.59
CA SER A 70 -3.04 -9.26 6.41
C SER A 70 -3.92 -9.33 5.15
N PHE A 71 -3.64 -8.47 4.17
CA PHE A 71 -4.28 -8.58 2.85
C PHE A 71 -3.93 -9.91 2.15
N PHE A 72 -2.86 -10.56 2.60
CA PHE A 72 -2.41 -11.86 2.14
C PHE A 72 -2.89 -12.96 3.10
N ASP A 73 -3.37 -14.08 2.55
CA ASP A 73 -3.74 -15.27 3.33
C ASP A 73 -2.53 -15.91 4.03
N MET A 74 -1.31 -15.67 3.53
CA MET A 74 -0.03 -16.11 4.09
C MET A 74 0.97 -14.93 4.13
N PRO A 75 2.00 -14.94 4.98
CA PRO A 75 3.05 -13.92 4.94
C PRO A 75 3.63 -13.79 3.53
N ALA A 76 3.88 -12.56 3.06
CA ALA A 76 4.30 -12.26 1.68
C ALA A 76 5.64 -12.91 1.26
N ASN A 77 6.34 -13.58 2.17
CA ASN A 77 7.58 -14.32 1.96
C ASN A 77 7.41 -15.85 2.06
N SER A 78 6.17 -16.36 2.07
CA SER A 78 5.89 -17.80 2.18
C SER A 78 5.76 -18.42 0.78
N ASP A 79 6.89 -18.59 0.09
CA ASP A 79 7.05 -19.49 -1.07
C ASP A 79 7.61 -20.85 -0.64
#